data_AF-A0A8H6ZEM8-F1
#
_entry.id   AF-A0A8H6ZEM8-F1
#
_cell.length_a   1.000
_cell.length_b   1.000
_cell.length_c   1.000
_cell.angle_alpha   90.00
_cell.angle_beta   90.00
_cell.angle_gamma   90.00
#
_symmetry.space_group_name_H-M   'P 1'
#
loop_
_entity.id
_entity.type
_entity.pdbx_description
1 polymer ?
#
loop_
_entity_poly.entity_id
_entity_poly.type
_entity_poly.pdbx_seq_one_letter_code
_entity_poly.pdbx_strand_id
1 'polypeptide(L)'
;MLPIPVSTDRRHHGFILRRTALLNRSRATNLTVLGLAAIACLSLLFNLHVYFSGATSPSSSPLNKLASLPDLQHNLNHLIIVPGHGIWKGTNPSPEFRTRIDNWAFETFQTAPEPHRLEVFFQHISKAVELALADERSLVVFSGGHTQRTSTTTEGESYLRMAFSAGLFHSETFSRATSEGFAMDSYQNLLFSIARFHEFTGRYPEQITVVGYEMKRARFVDLHRAAIRWPETQFTYIGIDVDGDNSQAKQGERENGYLPYRSDLYGCHTYLANKRRQRNHDARYPSYYSSSPELWPLLVWCPSDPTKLFSGPLPWS
;
A
#
# COMPACT_ATOMS: atom_id res chain seq x y z
N MET A 1 14.10 85.95 37.61
CA MET A 1 12.74 86.03 38.18
C MET A 1 12.02 84.72 37.84
N LEU A 2 11.66 83.94 38.85
CA LEU A 2 10.83 82.73 38.69
C LEU A 2 9.45 83.00 39.30
N PRO A 3 8.38 82.56 38.64
CA PRO A 3 7.19 82.13 39.37
C PRO A 3 6.61 80.77 38.90
N ILE A 4 6.45 79.90 39.90
CA ILE A 4 5.38 78.93 40.28
C ILE A 4 4.38 78.41 39.20
N PRO A 5 4.02 77.09 39.22
CA PRO A 5 3.02 76.48 38.35
C PRO A 5 1.59 76.46 38.93
N VAL A 6 0.58 76.40 38.06
CA VAL A 6 -0.81 76.01 38.40
C VAL A 6 -1.37 75.03 37.36
N SER A 7 -2.06 74.01 37.88
CA SER A 7 -2.75 72.88 37.24
C SER A 7 -3.96 73.27 36.38
N THR A 8 -4.34 72.43 35.39
CA THR A 8 -5.70 71.81 35.33
C THR A 8 -5.85 70.79 34.17
N ASP A 9 -6.09 69.55 34.58
CA ASP A 9 -7.00 68.51 34.07
C ASP A 9 -7.54 68.52 32.61
N ARG A 10 -7.34 67.39 31.90
CA ARG A 10 -8.29 66.80 30.93
C ARG A 10 -7.82 65.43 30.41
N ARG A 11 -8.32 64.35 31.02
CA ARG A 11 -8.47 63.00 30.41
C ARG A 11 -9.96 62.64 30.40
N HIS A 12 -10.35 61.72 29.50
CA HIS A 12 -11.59 60.90 29.52
C HIS A 12 -12.76 61.22 28.57
N HIS A 13 -12.56 61.32 27.24
CA HIS A 13 -13.72 61.19 26.32
C HIS A 13 -13.60 60.08 25.23
N GLY A 14 -12.43 59.45 25.02
CA GLY A 14 -12.27 58.44 23.97
C GLY A 14 -12.54 56.98 24.35
N PHE A 15 -12.56 56.63 25.65
CA PHE A 15 -12.60 55.22 26.10
C PHE A 15 -14.00 54.69 26.46
N ILE A 16 -15.02 55.55 26.51
CA ILE A 16 -16.35 55.19 27.02
C ILE A 16 -17.22 54.52 25.93
N LEU A 17 -17.00 54.84 24.65
CA LEU A 17 -17.82 54.32 23.55
C LEU A 17 -17.59 52.83 23.19
N ARG A 18 -16.45 52.22 23.55
CA ARG A 18 -16.22 50.77 23.30
C ARG A 18 -16.70 49.87 24.44
N ARG A 19 -16.81 50.38 25.69
CA ARG A 19 -17.31 49.59 26.83
C ARG A 19 -18.84 49.38 26.79
N THR A 20 -19.59 50.30 26.20
CA THR A 20 -21.06 50.20 26.13
C THR A 20 -21.54 49.09 25.19
N ALA A 21 -20.80 48.78 24.11
CA ALA A 21 -21.13 47.66 23.23
C ALA A 21 -20.98 46.28 23.90
N LEU A 22 -20.02 46.15 24.84
CA LEU A 22 -19.80 44.93 25.62
C LEU A 22 -20.71 44.83 26.87
N LEU A 23 -21.35 45.93 27.26
CA LEU A 23 -22.31 46.01 28.36
C LEU A 23 -23.77 46.05 27.88
N ASN A 24 -24.00 45.94 26.55
CA ASN A 24 -25.34 45.70 26.03
C ASN A 24 -25.84 44.39 26.61
N ARG A 25 -26.82 44.48 27.51
CA ARG A 25 -27.51 43.33 28.08
C ARG A 25 -27.96 42.44 26.93
N SER A 26 -27.43 41.23 26.86
CA SER A 26 -27.91 40.25 25.90
C SER A 26 -29.41 40.14 26.09
N ARG A 27 -30.19 40.23 25.00
CA ARG A 27 -31.63 39.96 25.02
C ARG A 27 -31.92 38.46 25.17
N ALA A 28 -30.93 37.68 25.61
CA ALA A 28 -31.10 36.29 25.93
C ALA A 28 -31.95 36.25 27.21
N THR A 29 -33.18 35.80 27.06
CA THR A 29 -34.03 35.54 28.21
C THR A 29 -33.36 34.47 29.09
N ASN A 30 -33.70 34.41 30.38
CA ASN A 30 -33.23 33.33 31.25
C ASN A 30 -33.50 31.94 30.62
N LEU A 31 -34.58 31.82 29.84
CA LEU A 31 -34.92 30.62 29.06
C LEU A 31 -33.88 30.31 27.97
N THR A 32 -33.38 31.32 27.25
CA THR A 32 -32.32 31.15 26.25
C THR A 32 -31.01 30.69 26.89
N VAL A 33 -30.65 31.25 28.04
CA VAL A 33 -29.44 30.84 28.78
C VAL A 33 -29.58 29.40 29.29
N LEU A 34 -30.74 29.05 29.85
CA LEU A 34 -31.03 27.68 30.29
C LEU A 34 -31.04 26.69 29.11
N GLY A 35 -31.58 27.09 27.96
CA GLY A 35 -31.57 26.28 26.74
C GLY A 35 -30.15 26.01 26.23
N LEU A 36 -29.30 27.04 26.17
CA LEU A 36 -27.91 26.89 25.76
C LEU A 36 -27.10 26.04 26.75
N ALA A 37 -27.32 26.22 28.05
CA ALA A 37 -26.70 25.39 29.08
C ALA A 37 -27.13 23.93 28.97
N ALA A 38 -28.42 23.65 28.71
CA ALA A 38 -28.92 22.31 28.47
C ALA A 38 -28.28 21.65 27.24
N ILE A 39 -28.17 22.39 26.12
CA ILE A 39 -27.50 21.91 24.90
C ILE A 39 -26.02 21.62 25.17
N ALA A 40 -25.32 22.51 25.88
CA ALA A 40 -23.92 22.31 26.24
C ALA A 40 -23.72 21.09 27.15
N CYS A 41 -24.59 20.91 28.15
CA CYS A 41 -24.58 19.73 29.02
C CYS A 41 -24.86 18.44 28.22
N LEU A 42 -25.84 18.44 27.32
CA LEU A 42 -26.13 17.28 26.46
C LEU A 42 -24.94 16.96 25.53
N SER A 43 -24.32 17.98 24.94
CA SER A 43 -23.12 17.83 24.11
C SER A 43 -21.95 17.27 24.91
N LEU A 44 -21.72 17.78 26.13
CA LEU A 44 -20.68 17.29 27.02
C LEU A 44 -20.94 15.84 27.43
N LEU A 45 -22.17 15.51 27.84
CA LEU A 45 -22.57 14.14 28.21
C LEU A 45 -22.42 13.17 27.04
N PHE A 46 -22.77 13.59 25.83
CA PHE A 46 -22.57 12.78 24.62
C PHE A 46 -21.08 12.54 24.35
N ASN A 47 -20.24 13.57 24.41
CA ASN A 47 -18.80 13.42 24.21
C ASN A 47 -18.13 12.60 25.30
N LEU A 48 -18.55 12.75 26.56
CA LEU A 48 -18.09 11.91 27.67
C LEU A 48 -18.57 10.48 27.52
N HIS A 49 -19.80 10.26 27.03
CA HIS A 49 -20.29 8.92 26.71
C HIS A 49 -19.47 8.29 25.59
N VAL A 50 -19.15 9.01 24.50
CA VAL A 50 -18.28 8.49 23.43
C VAL A 50 -16.86 8.20 23.96
N TYR A 51 -16.34 9.05 24.83
CA TYR A 51 -15.00 8.89 25.41
C TYR A 51 -14.91 7.73 26.41
N PHE A 52 -15.90 7.59 27.31
CA PHE A 52 -15.92 6.58 28.38
C PHE A 52 -16.57 5.25 27.99
N SER A 53 -17.40 5.20 26.95
CA SER A 53 -17.85 3.93 26.35
C SER A 53 -16.70 3.16 25.69
N GLY A 54 -15.49 3.73 25.72
CA GLY A 54 -14.38 3.31 24.89
C GLY A 54 -14.72 3.55 23.43
N ALA A 55 -13.71 3.63 22.57
CA ALA A 55 -13.92 3.05 21.26
C ALA A 55 -14.36 1.61 21.54
N THR A 56 -15.66 1.32 21.43
CA THR A 56 -16.04 -0.01 20.97
C THR A 56 -15.25 -0.15 19.69
N SER A 57 -14.18 -0.96 19.74
CA SER A 57 -13.59 -1.55 18.55
C SER A 57 -14.77 -1.86 17.65
N PRO A 58 -14.85 -1.29 16.44
CA PRO A 58 -16.05 -1.39 15.62
C PRO A 58 -16.49 -2.83 15.69
N SER A 59 -17.64 -3.07 16.34
CA SER A 59 -18.07 -4.44 16.66
C SER A 59 -17.99 -5.17 15.34
N SER A 60 -17.10 -6.17 15.25
CA SER A 60 -16.90 -7.07 14.11
C SER A 60 -17.83 -6.73 12.95
N SER A 61 -17.32 -5.90 12.04
CA SER A 61 -18.05 -5.29 10.92
C SER A 61 -19.09 -6.23 10.28
N PRO A 62 -20.20 -5.74 9.70
CA PRO A 62 -21.13 -6.54 8.89
C PRO A 62 -20.46 -7.43 7.81
N LEU A 63 -19.17 -7.22 7.51
CA LEU A 63 -18.30 -8.13 6.78
C LEU A 63 -18.30 -9.57 7.32
N ASN A 64 -18.33 -9.79 8.64
CA ASN A 64 -18.37 -11.16 9.20
C ASN A 64 -19.70 -11.88 8.94
N LYS A 65 -20.77 -11.14 8.62
CA LYS A 65 -22.05 -11.71 8.15
C LYS A 65 -22.11 -11.87 6.62
N LEU A 66 -21.30 -11.12 5.87
CA LEU A 66 -21.24 -11.16 4.41
C LEU A 66 -20.16 -12.13 3.88
N ALA A 67 -19.12 -12.39 4.66
CA ALA A 67 -18.01 -13.23 4.28
C ALA A 67 -18.13 -14.58 4.99
N SER A 68 -18.47 -15.62 4.22
CA SER A 68 -18.16 -17.01 4.59
C SER A 68 -16.64 -17.18 4.53
N LEU A 69 -15.92 -16.64 5.52
CA LEU A 69 -14.47 -16.72 5.57
C LEU A 69 -14.06 -18.18 5.83
N PRO A 70 -13.15 -18.75 5.04
CA PRO A 70 -12.61 -20.07 5.29
C PRO A 70 -11.71 -20.06 6.54
N ASP A 71 -11.36 -21.25 7.04
CA ASP A 71 -10.31 -21.38 8.04
C ASP A 71 -9.01 -20.76 7.52
N LEU A 72 -8.53 -19.74 8.24
CA LEU A 72 -7.33 -19.00 7.87
C LEU A 72 -6.09 -19.81 8.23
N GLN A 73 -5.02 -19.66 7.44
CA GLN A 73 -3.77 -20.38 7.66
C GLN A 73 -2.91 -19.66 8.72
N HIS A 74 -3.34 -19.79 9.97
CA HIS A 74 -2.76 -19.15 11.14
C HIS A 74 -1.35 -19.63 11.53
N ASN A 75 -0.75 -20.59 10.84
CA ASN A 75 0.63 -21.01 11.09
C ASN A 75 1.64 -20.25 10.22
N LEU A 76 1.18 -19.50 9.22
CA LEU A 76 2.07 -18.79 8.31
C LEU A 76 2.52 -17.45 8.91
N ASN A 77 3.81 -17.15 8.76
CA ASN A 77 4.42 -15.89 9.19
C ASN A 77 5.48 -15.35 8.21
N HIS A 78 5.78 -16.07 7.13
CA HIS A 78 6.76 -15.65 6.12
C HIS A 78 6.08 -15.40 4.78
N LEU A 79 6.17 -14.17 4.26
CA LEU A 79 5.65 -13.79 2.96
C LEU A 79 6.76 -13.89 1.90
N ILE A 80 6.55 -14.74 0.89
CA ILE A 80 7.39 -14.82 -0.31
C ILE A 80 6.66 -14.12 -1.47
N ILE A 81 7.28 -13.13 -2.10
CA ILE A 81 6.66 -12.30 -3.14
C ILE A 81 7.37 -12.54 -4.47
N VAL A 82 6.58 -12.78 -5.53
CA VAL A 82 7.06 -12.71 -6.92
C VAL A 82 6.36 -11.56 -7.64
N PRO A 83 7.04 -10.43 -7.86
CA PRO A 83 6.48 -9.30 -8.60
C PRO A 83 6.36 -9.62 -10.10
N GLY A 84 5.17 -9.43 -10.65
CA GLY A 84 4.84 -9.65 -12.05
C GLY A 84 5.51 -8.64 -12.99
N HIS A 85 5.83 -9.11 -14.19
CA HIS A 85 6.48 -8.33 -15.25
C HIS A 85 5.81 -8.45 -16.63
N GLY A 86 4.76 -9.25 -16.73
CA GLY A 86 4.01 -9.56 -17.94
C GLY A 86 3.06 -10.72 -17.70
N ILE A 87 2.06 -10.87 -18.54
CA ILE A 87 1.00 -11.87 -18.36
C ILE A 87 1.32 -13.09 -19.22
N TRP A 88 1.43 -14.26 -18.60
CA TRP A 88 1.48 -15.51 -19.35
C TRP A 88 0.08 -15.92 -19.81
N LYS A 89 -0.06 -16.17 -21.11
CA LYS A 89 -1.28 -16.63 -21.77
C LYS A 89 -1.20 -18.09 -22.22
N GLY A 90 -0.02 -18.70 -22.12
CA GLY A 90 0.18 -20.08 -22.53
C GLY A 90 -0.62 -21.07 -21.68
N THR A 91 -0.76 -22.28 -22.23
CA THR A 91 -1.40 -23.43 -21.57
C THR A 91 -0.39 -24.55 -21.27
N ASN A 92 0.77 -24.53 -21.93
CA ASN A 92 1.85 -25.51 -21.76
C ASN A 92 3.11 -24.80 -21.22
N PRO A 93 3.60 -25.15 -20.01
CA PRO A 93 4.75 -24.51 -19.40
C PRO A 93 6.09 -25.18 -19.73
N SER A 94 6.12 -26.13 -20.66
CA SER A 94 7.39 -26.70 -21.14
C SER A 94 8.32 -25.60 -21.69
N PRO A 95 9.65 -25.79 -21.60
CA PRO A 95 10.64 -24.79 -22.02
C PRO A 95 10.35 -24.22 -23.41
N GLU A 96 10.02 -25.08 -24.37
CA GLU A 96 9.72 -24.70 -25.75
C GLU A 96 8.55 -23.71 -25.87
N PHE A 97 7.52 -23.83 -25.03
CA PHE A 97 6.31 -23.01 -25.10
C PHE A 97 6.37 -21.78 -24.20
N ARG A 98 6.95 -21.90 -23.00
CA ARG A 98 7.04 -20.78 -22.06
C ARG A 98 8.02 -19.69 -22.52
N THR A 99 8.96 -19.99 -23.41
CA THR A 99 9.86 -19.00 -24.01
C THR A 99 9.37 -18.45 -25.35
N ARG A 100 8.14 -18.77 -25.78
CA ARG A 100 7.56 -18.16 -26.98
C ARG A 100 6.82 -16.88 -26.64
N ILE A 101 7.11 -15.82 -27.38
CA ILE A 101 6.62 -14.47 -27.07
C ILE A 101 5.10 -14.31 -27.28
N ASP A 102 4.50 -15.10 -28.17
CA ASP A 102 3.06 -15.15 -28.43
C ASP A 102 2.25 -15.62 -27.21
N ASN A 103 2.86 -16.49 -26.38
CA ASN A 103 2.34 -16.96 -25.11
C ASN A 103 2.45 -15.94 -23.98
N TRP A 104 2.91 -14.72 -24.26
CA TRP A 104 2.99 -13.64 -23.29
C TRP A 104 2.30 -12.36 -23.78
N ALA A 105 1.90 -11.53 -22.84
CA ALA A 105 1.42 -10.18 -23.11
C ALA A 105 2.19 -9.19 -22.24
N PHE A 106 2.68 -8.13 -22.88
CA PHE A 106 3.53 -7.09 -22.33
C PHE A 106 2.95 -5.72 -22.60
N GLU A 107 3.28 -4.73 -21.77
CA GLU A 107 2.83 -3.36 -21.99
C GLU A 107 3.43 -2.85 -23.29
N THR A 108 2.70 -2.00 -24.01
CA THR A 108 3.07 -1.55 -25.36
C THR A 108 4.43 -0.85 -25.44
N PHE A 109 4.95 -0.35 -24.32
CA PHE A 109 6.28 0.25 -24.23
C PHE A 109 7.37 -0.71 -23.74
N GLN A 110 7.01 -1.90 -23.25
CA GLN A 110 7.97 -2.97 -23.04
C GLN A 110 8.33 -3.51 -24.43
N THR A 111 9.56 -3.27 -24.89
CA THR A 111 10.07 -3.96 -26.07
C THR A 111 9.88 -5.46 -25.85
N ALA A 112 9.32 -6.14 -26.84
CA ALA A 112 9.04 -7.56 -26.80
C ALA A 112 10.30 -8.28 -26.28
N PRO A 113 10.28 -8.89 -25.07
CA PRO A 113 11.48 -9.35 -24.43
C PRO A 113 12.06 -10.54 -25.18
N GLU A 114 13.39 -10.56 -25.31
CA GLU A 114 14.11 -11.72 -25.84
C GLU A 114 13.71 -13.02 -25.11
N PRO A 115 13.69 -14.18 -25.78
CA PRO A 115 13.27 -15.45 -25.17
C PRO A 115 13.93 -15.76 -23.81
N HIS A 116 15.21 -15.39 -23.64
CA HIS A 116 15.96 -15.57 -22.39
C HIS A 116 15.38 -14.77 -21.21
N ARG A 117 14.74 -13.63 -21.45
CA ARG A 117 14.02 -12.86 -20.41
C ARG A 117 12.75 -13.55 -19.96
N LEU A 118 12.10 -14.31 -20.85
CA LEU A 118 10.90 -15.08 -20.51
C LEU A 118 11.24 -16.24 -19.58
N GLU A 119 12.38 -16.89 -19.81
CA GLU A 119 12.86 -17.95 -18.92
C GLU A 119 13.15 -17.44 -17.50
N VAL A 120 13.67 -16.21 -17.36
CA VAL A 120 13.91 -15.61 -16.05
C VAL A 120 12.61 -15.44 -15.24
N PHE A 121 11.47 -15.15 -15.88
CA PHE A 121 10.18 -15.14 -15.16
C PHE A 121 9.84 -16.52 -14.59
N PHE A 122 10.08 -17.58 -15.36
CA PHE A 122 9.90 -18.95 -14.87
C PHE A 122 10.87 -19.30 -13.74
N GLN A 123 12.11 -18.80 -13.79
CA GLN A 123 13.09 -18.97 -12.71
C GLN A 123 12.66 -18.24 -11.43
N HIS A 124 12.08 -17.03 -11.52
CA HIS A 124 11.52 -16.31 -10.38
C HIS A 124 10.41 -17.13 -9.71
N ILE A 125 9.48 -17.66 -10.52
CA ILE A 125 8.39 -18.52 -10.07
C ILE A 125 8.95 -19.77 -9.39
N SER A 126 9.85 -20.48 -10.08
CA SER A 126 10.46 -21.72 -9.59
C SER A 126 11.20 -21.52 -8.27
N LYS A 127 11.96 -20.44 -8.14
CA LYS A 127 12.70 -20.15 -6.91
C LYS A 127 11.77 -19.82 -5.74
N ALA A 128 10.70 -19.08 -5.97
CA ALA A 128 9.72 -18.81 -4.93
C ALA A 128 9.00 -20.08 -4.45
N VAL A 129 8.67 -20.99 -5.37
CA VAL A 129 8.09 -22.30 -5.03
C VAL A 129 9.09 -23.16 -4.25
N GLU A 130 10.36 -23.21 -4.68
CA GLU A 130 11.42 -23.93 -3.96
C GLU A 130 11.54 -23.46 -2.50
N LEU A 131 11.58 -22.14 -2.28
CA LEU A 131 11.59 -21.57 -0.92
C LEU A 131 10.34 -21.97 -0.13
N ALA A 132 9.18 -21.97 -0.78
CA ALA A 132 7.94 -22.30 -0.12
C ALA A 132 7.84 -23.77 0.28
N LEU A 133 8.40 -24.67 -0.53
CA LEU A 133 8.52 -26.08 -0.19
C LEU A 133 9.52 -26.30 0.96
N ALA A 134 10.56 -25.47 1.08
CA ALA A 134 11.55 -25.54 2.14
C ALA A 134 11.08 -24.93 3.49
N ASP A 135 10.10 -24.02 3.46
CA ASP A 135 9.56 -23.36 4.66
C ASP A 135 8.04 -23.54 4.76
N GLU A 136 7.60 -24.44 5.66
CA GLU A 136 6.18 -24.72 5.90
C GLU A 136 5.39 -23.54 6.47
N ARG A 137 6.06 -22.50 7.00
CA ARG A 137 5.42 -21.29 7.52
C ARG A 137 5.31 -20.16 6.49
N SER A 138 5.70 -20.43 5.25
CA SER A 138 5.68 -19.43 4.19
C SER A 138 4.41 -19.46 3.34
N LEU A 139 4.00 -18.30 2.82
CA LEU A 139 2.98 -18.12 1.80
C LEU A 139 3.63 -17.48 0.56
N VAL A 140 3.46 -18.10 -0.61
CA VAL A 140 3.85 -17.47 -1.88
C VAL A 140 2.71 -16.60 -2.39
N VAL A 141 3.01 -15.32 -2.65
CA VAL A 141 2.11 -14.39 -3.31
C VAL A 141 2.74 -13.97 -4.64
N PHE A 142 2.12 -14.40 -5.74
CA PHE A 142 2.43 -13.88 -7.06
C PHE A 142 1.65 -12.58 -7.25
N SER A 143 2.33 -11.45 -7.36
CA SER A 143 1.71 -10.12 -7.29
C SER A 143 1.89 -9.35 -8.58
N GLY A 144 0.78 -8.88 -9.14
CA GLY A 144 0.76 -8.06 -10.34
C GLY A 144 -0.63 -8.03 -10.98
N GLY A 145 -1.03 -6.84 -11.40
CA GLY A 145 -2.40 -6.55 -11.80
C GLY A 145 -2.76 -6.89 -13.25
N HIS A 146 -3.91 -6.37 -13.67
CA HIS A 146 -4.37 -6.47 -15.05
C HIS A 146 -3.78 -5.33 -15.89
N THR A 147 -2.54 -5.50 -16.34
CA THR A 147 -1.78 -4.45 -17.05
C THR A 147 -2.01 -4.46 -18.57
N GLN A 148 -2.79 -5.43 -19.10
CA GLN A 148 -3.02 -5.64 -20.54
C GLN A 148 -4.50 -5.64 -20.90
N ARG A 149 -4.94 -4.73 -21.78
CA ARG A 149 -6.34 -4.63 -22.23
C ARG A 149 -6.91 -5.90 -22.87
N THR A 150 -6.06 -6.72 -23.49
CA THR A 150 -6.48 -7.89 -24.25
C THR A 150 -6.39 -9.18 -23.44
N SER A 151 -5.91 -9.11 -22.21
CA SER A 151 -5.90 -10.25 -21.30
C SER A 151 -7.28 -10.41 -20.65
N THR A 152 -7.57 -11.59 -20.14
CA THR A 152 -8.70 -11.84 -19.23
C THR A 152 -8.24 -12.11 -17.79
N THR A 153 -6.92 -12.14 -17.56
CA THR A 153 -6.27 -12.53 -16.30
C THR A 153 -5.24 -11.48 -15.86
N THR A 154 -4.68 -11.62 -14.68
CA THR A 154 -3.66 -10.73 -14.11
C THR A 154 -2.26 -11.33 -14.22
N GLU A 155 -1.21 -10.53 -14.04
CA GLU A 155 0.16 -11.05 -13.98
C GLU A 155 0.30 -12.08 -12.85
N GLY A 156 -0.16 -11.75 -11.63
CA GLY A 156 -0.08 -12.63 -10.47
C GLY A 156 -0.83 -13.96 -10.66
N GLU A 157 -2.05 -13.90 -11.20
CA GLU A 157 -2.84 -15.12 -11.49
C GLU A 157 -2.18 -15.98 -12.59
N SER A 158 -1.62 -15.36 -13.62
CA SER A 158 -0.92 -16.10 -14.68
C SER A 158 0.32 -16.83 -14.18
N TYR A 159 1.03 -16.26 -13.20
CA TYR A 159 2.21 -16.87 -12.59
C TYR A 159 1.83 -18.03 -11.67
N LEU A 160 0.77 -17.86 -10.86
CA LEU A 160 0.23 -18.93 -10.05
C LEU A 160 -0.21 -20.12 -10.93
N ARG A 161 -0.93 -19.84 -12.02
CA ARG A 161 -1.34 -20.86 -13.00
C ARG A 161 -0.14 -21.57 -13.61
N MET A 162 0.88 -20.82 -14.03
CA MET A 162 2.11 -21.40 -14.58
C MET A 162 2.78 -22.35 -13.58
N ALA A 163 2.87 -21.96 -12.30
CA ALA A 163 3.48 -22.79 -11.27
C ALA A 163 2.77 -24.14 -11.09
N PHE A 164 1.43 -24.13 -11.04
CA PHE A 164 0.62 -25.35 -11.00
C PHE A 164 0.75 -26.17 -12.28
N SER A 165 0.57 -25.56 -13.45
CA SER A 165 0.67 -26.28 -14.73
C SER A 165 2.04 -26.91 -14.95
N ALA A 166 3.10 -26.33 -14.38
CA ALA A 166 4.46 -26.85 -14.45
C ALA A 166 4.77 -27.93 -13.40
N GLY A 167 3.82 -28.24 -12.50
CA GLY A 167 3.98 -29.23 -11.45
C GLY A 167 4.98 -28.82 -10.36
N LEU A 168 5.31 -27.52 -10.24
CA LEU A 168 6.39 -27.05 -9.35
C LEU A 168 6.09 -27.29 -7.86
N PHE A 169 4.82 -27.28 -7.48
CA PHE A 169 4.40 -27.51 -6.09
C PHE A 169 4.43 -29.00 -5.69
N HIS A 170 4.65 -29.91 -6.64
CA HIS A 170 4.56 -31.36 -6.44
C HIS A 170 3.21 -31.84 -5.85
N SER A 171 2.18 -30.99 -5.87
CA SER A 171 0.83 -31.26 -5.38
C SER A 171 -0.17 -30.30 -6.03
N GLU A 172 -1.29 -30.86 -6.52
CA GLU A 172 -2.42 -30.09 -7.04
C GLU A 172 -3.20 -29.35 -5.93
N THR A 173 -2.97 -29.71 -4.67
CA THR A 173 -3.68 -29.15 -3.51
C THR A 173 -2.80 -28.23 -2.65
N PHE A 174 -1.68 -27.74 -3.20
CA PHE A 174 -0.79 -26.86 -2.46
C PHE A 174 -1.51 -25.58 -2.01
N SER A 175 -1.73 -25.44 -0.71
CA SER A 175 -2.59 -24.42 -0.13
C SER A 175 -1.86 -23.13 0.27
N ARG A 176 -0.52 -23.13 0.25
CA ARG A 176 0.33 -21.99 0.66
C ARG A 176 0.83 -21.15 -0.52
N ALA A 177 -0.01 -21.01 -1.54
CA ALA A 177 0.24 -20.13 -2.68
C ALA A 177 -1.03 -19.40 -3.09
N THR A 178 -0.92 -18.12 -3.43
CA THR A 178 -2.03 -17.31 -3.92
C THR A 178 -1.53 -16.22 -4.88
N SER A 179 -2.48 -15.50 -5.48
CA SER A 179 -2.20 -14.34 -6.34
C SER A 179 -2.71 -13.05 -5.70
N GLU A 180 -2.04 -11.96 -6.03
CA GLU A 180 -2.43 -10.57 -5.78
C GLU A 180 -2.57 -9.89 -7.15
N GLY A 181 -3.77 -9.41 -7.46
CA GLY A 181 -4.18 -9.07 -8.84
C GLY A 181 -4.46 -7.59 -9.09
N PHE A 182 -4.00 -6.68 -8.24
CA PHE A 182 -4.29 -5.25 -8.33
C PHE A 182 -3.03 -4.37 -8.42
N ALA A 183 -1.84 -4.88 -8.10
CA ALA A 183 -0.63 -4.05 -8.16
C ALA A 183 -0.30 -3.59 -9.59
N MET A 184 -0.12 -2.29 -9.77
CA MET A 184 0.24 -1.66 -11.05
C MET A 184 1.71 -1.27 -11.12
N ASP A 185 2.47 -1.47 -10.04
CA ASP A 185 3.90 -1.19 -9.98
C ASP A 185 4.60 -1.95 -8.84
N SER A 186 5.93 -1.78 -8.74
CA SER A 186 6.74 -2.48 -7.74
C SER A 186 6.46 -2.08 -6.27
N TYR A 187 6.01 -0.86 -6.01
CA TYR A 187 5.66 -0.45 -4.65
C TYR A 187 4.37 -1.15 -4.22
N GLN A 188 3.37 -1.15 -5.10
CA GLN A 188 2.13 -1.87 -4.90
C GLN A 188 2.35 -3.37 -4.83
N ASN A 189 3.27 -3.94 -5.61
CA ASN A 189 3.59 -5.37 -5.51
C ASN A 189 4.03 -5.75 -4.09
N LEU A 190 4.82 -4.90 -3.42
CA LEU A 190 5.20 -5.12 -2.03
C LEU A 190 4.00 -4.93 -1.08
N LEU A 191 3.37 -3.74 -1.11
CA LEU A 191 2.34 -3.37 -0.14
C LEU A 191 1.08 -4.22 -0.25
N PHE A 192 0.63 -4.52 -1.48
CA PHE A 192 -0.57 -5.32 -1.71
C PHE A 192 -0.33 -6.79 -1.42
N SER A 193 0.90 -7.31 -1.58
CA SER A 193 1.24 -8.66 -1.12
C SER A 193 1.15 -8.79 0.40
N ILE A 194 1.56 -7.75 1.15
CA ILE A 194 1.39 -7.70 2.61
C ILE A 194 -0.10 -7.73 2.98
N ALA A 195 -0.92 -6.92 2.31
CA ALA A 195 -2.37 -6.92 2.52
C ALA A 195 -3.01 -8.27 2.14
N ARG A 196 -2.56 -8.89 1.04
CA ARG A 196 -3.03 -10.20 0.60
C ARG A 196 -2.65 -11.31 1.58
N PHE A 197 -1.46 -11.23 2.17
CA PHE A 197 -1.05 -12.14 3.24
C PHE A 197 -1.96 -12.01 4.47
N HIS A 198 -2.31 -10.78 4.85
CA HIS A 198 -3.25 -10.52 5.94
C HIS A 198 -4.64 -11.11 5.67
N GLU A 199 -5.18 -10.96 4.45
CA GLU A 199 -6.43 -11.61 4.03
C GLU A 199 -6.40 -13.13 4.17
N PHE A 200 -5.24 -13.76 3.91
CA PHE A 200 -5.09 -15.21 3.86
C PHE A 200 -4.84 -15.84 5.24
N THR A 201 -4.26 -15.08 6.17
CA THR A 201 -3.75 -15.61 7.45
C THR A 201 -4.37 -14.95 8.68
N GLY A 202 -5.03 -13.80 8.50
CA GLY A 202 -5.55 -12.96 9.59
C GLY A 202 -4.47 -12.22 10.38
N ARG A 203 -3.23 -12.17 9.89
CA ARG A 203 -2.10 -11.47 10.54
C ARG A 203 -1.13 -10.92 9.50
N TYR A 204 -0.27 -9.99 9.91
CA TYR A 204 0.81 -9.50 9.07
C TYR A 204 2.04 -10.42 9.15
N PRO A 205 2.86 -10.51 8.09
CA PRO A 205 4.03 -11.39 8.10
C PRO A 205 5.11 -10.86 9.05
N GLU A 206 5.91 -11.77 9.60
CA GLU A 206 7.10 -11.46 10.41
C GLU A 206 8.36 -11.36 9.55
N GLN A 207 8.36 -12.02 8.38
CA GLN A 207 9.47 -12.04 7.42
C GLN A 207 8.94 -11.81 6.01
N ILE A 208 9.67 -11.04 5.20
CA ILE A 208 9.42 -10.90 3.76
C ILE A 208 10.63 -11.40 2.98
N THR A 209 10.38 -12.18 1.93
CA THR A 209 11.35 -12.50 0.88
C THR A 209 10.79 -12.10 -0.47
N VAL A 210 11.49 -11.25 -1.22
CA VAL A 210 11.12 -10.92 -2.60
C VAL A 210 12.02 -11.67 -3.58
N VAL A 211 11.43 -12.33 -4.57
CA VAL A 211 12.15 -12.99 -5.67
C VAL A 211 11.84 -12.22 -6.96
N GLY A 212 12.87 -11.67 -7.60
CA GLY A 212 12.68 -10.89 -8.83
C GLY A 212 14.00 -10.56 -9.51
N TYR A 213 13.98 -9.60 -10.45
CA TYR A 213 15.20 -9.16 -11.12
C TYR A 213 16.22 -8.57 -10.14
N GLU A 214 17.49 -8.94 -10.25
CA GLU A 214 18.58 -8.40 -9.41
C GLU A 214 18.74 -6.89 -9.64
N MET A 215 18.60 -6.42 -10.88
CA MET A 215 18.63 -4.98 -11.16
C MET A 215 17.59 -4.15 -10.39
N LYS A 216 16.51 -4.76 -9.86
CA LYS A 216 15.47 -4.07 -9.06
C LYS A 216 15.72 -4.13 -7.55
N ARG A 217 16.76 -4.83 -7.08
CA ARG A 217 17.07 -5.02 -5.65
C ARG A 217 17.11 -3.71 -4.89
N ALA A 218 17.93 -2.76 -5.35
CA ALA A 218 18.12 -1.47 -4.67
C ALA A 218 16.78 -0.73 -4.50
N ARG A 219 15.90 -0.78 -5.50
CA ARG A 219 14.58 -0.14 -5.41
C ARG A 219 13.70 -0.78 -4.33
N PHE A 220 13.69 -2.10 -4.21
CA PHE A 220 12.90 -2.78 -3.17
C PHE A 220 13.50 -2.58 -1.77
N VAL A 221 14.81 -2.75 -1.64
CA VAL A 221 15.51 -2.74 -0.35
C VAL A 221 15.70 -1.33 0.19
N ASP A 222 16.13 -0.38 -0.64
CA ASP A 222 16.51 0.96 -0.17
C ASP A 222 15.32 1.92 -0.15
N LEU A 223 14.35 1.72 -1.05
CA LEU A 223 13.22 2.64 -1.22
C LEU A 223 11.91 2.04 -0.70
N HIS A 224 11.39 0.96 -1.30
CA HIS A 224 10.05 0.47 -0.97
C HIS A 224 9.94 -0.05 0.47
N ARG A 225 10.87 -0.90 0.88
CA ARG A 225 10.98 -1.40 2.26
C ARG A 225 11.10 -0.24 3.25
N ALA A 226 11.97 0.73 2.96
CA ALA A 226 12.19 1.89 3.82
C ALA A 226 10.95 2.80 3.91
N ALA A 227 10.24 3.00 2.79
CA ALA A 227 9.02 3.82 2.70
C ALA A 227 7.90 3.27 3.61
N ILE A 228 7.82 1.96 3.77
CA ILE A 228 6.89 1.28 4.68
C ILE A 228 7.53 0.96 6.04
N ARG A 229 8.76 1.43 6.30
CA ARG A 229 9.52 1.20 7.56
C ARG A 229 9.61 -0.28 7.97
N TRP A 230 9.72 -1.19 7.00
CA TRP A 230 9.90 -2.60 7.29
C TRP A 230 11.33 -2.87 7.78
N PRO A 231 11.54 -3.64 8.87
CA PRO A 231 12.88 -3.88 9.42
C PRO A 231 13.80 -4.59 8.43
N GLU A 232 15.04 -4.14 8.32
CA GLU A 232 16.03 -4.69 7.37
C GLU A 232 16.37 -6.16 7.69
N THR A 233 16.43 -6.52 8.98
CA THR A 233 16.67 -7.90 9.43
C THR A 233 15.53 -8.87 9.09
N GLN A 234 14.36 -8.35 8.72
CA GLN A 234 13.16 -9.11 8.37
C GLN A 234 12.79 -8.99 6.88
N PHE A 235 13.74 -8.55 6.05
CA PHE A 235 13.53 -8.36 4.62
C PHE A 235 14.67 -8.94 3.80
N THR A 236 14.37 -9.98 3.02
CA THR A 236 15.31 -10.64 2.13
C THR A 236 14.94 -10.36 0.67
N TYR A 237 15.94 -10.13 -0.18
CA TYR A 237 15.74 -10.03 -1.62
C TYR A 237 16.62 -11.05 -2.34
N ILE A 238 16.02 -11.85 -3.21
CA ILE A 238 16.69 -12.81 -4.09
C ILE A 238 16.57 -12.28 -5.51
N GLY A 239 17.70 -11.87 -6.07
CA GLY A 239 17.76 -11.38 -7.43
C GLY A 239 18.19 -12.48 -8.40
N ILE A 240 17.47 -12.58 -9.50
CA ILE A 240 17.76 -13.47 -10.62
C ILE A 240 17.64 -12.63 -11.88
N ASP A 241 18.75 -12.48 -12.60
CA ASP A 241 18.83 -11.74 -13.87
C ASP A 241 19.09 -12.72 -15.03
N VAL A 242 18.94 -12.23 -16.26
CA VAL A 242 19.33 -12.99 -17.47
C VAL A 242 20.85 -13.10 -17.50
N ASP A 243 21.40 -14.22 -17.96
CA ASP A 243 22.84 -14.33 -18.21
C ASP A 243 23.29 -13.35 -19.32
N GLY A 244 24.46 -12.73 -19.15
CA GLY A 244 25.07 -11.82 -20.13
C GLY A 244 25.04 -10.34 -19.75
N ASP A 245 25.26 -9.47 -20.75
CA ASP A 245 25.28 -8.01 -20.52
C ASP A 245 23.87 -7.44 -20.37
N ASN A 246 23.57 -6.99 -19.15
CA ASN A 246 22.31 -6.34 -18.78
C ASN A 246 22.46 -4.82 -18.56
N SER A 247 23.53 -4.20 -19.05
CA SER A 247 23.83 -2.77 -18.86
C SER A 247 22.65 -1.86 -19.24
N GLN A 248 22.05 -2.07 -20.40
CA GLN A 248 20.89 -1.29 -20.85
C GLN A 248 19.65 -1.50 -19.96
N ALA A 249 19.40 -2.74 -19.53
CA ALA A 249 18.28 -3.05 -18.64
C ALA A 249 18.46 -2.38 -17.26
N LYS A 250 19.67 -2.44 -16.72
CA LYS A 250 20.07 -1.78 -15.46
C LYS A 250 19.95 -0.25 -15.55
N GLN A 251 20.38 0.34 -16.66
CA GLN A 251 20.23 1.78 -16.88
C GLN A 251 18.74 2.16 -16.98
N GLY A 252 17.96 1.41 -17.75
CA GLY A 252 16.51 1.62 -17.87
C GLY A 252 15.78 1.47 -16.54
N GLU A 253 16.15 0.49 -15.71
CA GLU A 253 15.65 0.32 -14.34
C GLU A 253 15.97 1.54 -13.48
N ARG A 254 17.22 2.01 -13.53
CA ARG A 254 17.69 3.15 -12.74
C ARG A 254 16.95 4.43 -13.12
N GLU A 255 16.84 4.73 -14.40
CA GLU A 255 16.22 5.96 -14.92
C GLU A 255 14.70 5.97 -14.77
N ASN A 256 14.03 4.86 -15.06
CA ASN A 256 12.56 4.80 -15.13
C ASN A 256 11.91 4.19 -13.88
N GLY A 257 12.73 3.73 -12.95
CA GLY A 257 12.34 3.01 -11.75
C GLY A 257 12.98 3.61 -10.50
N TYR A 258 14.26 3.31 -10.25
CA TYR A 258 14.91 3.73 -9.00
C TYR A 258 14.88 5.25 -8.77
N LEU A 259 15.34 6.05 -9.73
CA LEU A 259 15.39 7.51 -9.59
C LEU A 259 14.00 8.15 -9.42
N PRO A 260 12.94 7.75 -10.18
CA PRO A 260 11.59 8.20 -9.92
C PRO A 260 11.09 7.91 -8.50
N TYR A 261 11.29 6.69 -7.97
CA TYR A 261 10.85 6.37 -6.62
C TYR A 261 11.69 7.04 -5.54
N ARG A 262 12.97 7.32 -5.80
CA ARG A 262 13.80 8.11 -4.89
C ARG A 262 13.23 9.52 -4.69
N SER A 263 12.57 10.06 -5.72
CA SER A 263 11.93 11.38 -5.67
C SER A 263 10.44 11.34 -5.30
N ASP A 264 9.80 10.17 -5.28
CA ASP A 264 8.39 9.95 -4.92
C ASP A 264 8.23 8.53 -4.35
N LEU A 265 8.46 8.38 -3.05
CA LEU A 265 8.58 7.09 -2.36
C LEU A 265 7.33 6.22 -2.49
N TYR A 266 6.16 6.86 -2.58
CA TYR A 266 4.86 6.20 -2.62
C TYR A 266 4.29 6.09 -4.04
N GLY A 267 4.96 6.66 -5.04
CA GLY A 267 4.56 6.64 -6.45
C GLY A 267 3.21 7.31 -6.73
N CYS A 268 2.80 8.26 -5.87
CA CYS A 268 1.48 8.89 -5.94
C CYS A 268 1.49 10.24 -6.65
N HIS A 269 2.64 10.69 -7.17
CA HIS A 269 2.80 11.96 -7.87
C HIS A 269 3.08 11.77 -9.37
N THR A 270 2.73 12.81 -10.13
CA THR A 270 3.05 13.05 -11.55
C THR A 270 3.38 11.80 -12.37
N TYR A 271 4.65 11.49 -12.57
CA TYR A 271 5.15 10.42 -13.45
C TYR A 271 4.70 9.02 -13.02
N LEU A 272 4.88 8.65 -11.76
CA LEU A 272 4.55 7.31 -11.27
C LEU A 272 3.04 7.12 -11.16
N ALA A 273 2.31 8.14 -10.70
CA ALA A 273 0.85 8.12 -10.69
C ALA A 273 0.26 8.01 -12.11
N ASN A 274 0.84 8.71 -13.08
CA ASN A 274 0.43 8.59 -14.49
C ASN A 274 0.71 7.19 -15.02
N LYS A 275 1.85 6.57 -14.70
CA LYS A 275 2.13 5.17 -15.04
C LYS A 275 1.06 4.22 -14.47
N ARG A 276 0.69 4.36 -13.19
CA ARG A 276 -0.39 3.56 -12.59
C ARG A 276 -1.72 3.72 -13.33
N ARG A 277 -2.10 4.96 -13.65
CA ARG A 277 -3.34 5.25 -14.40
C ARG A 277 -3.33 4.66 -15.80
N GLN A 278 -2.18 4.69 -16.49
CA GLN A 278 -2.02 4.11 -17.82
C GLN A 278 -2.15 2.59 -17.80
N ARG A 279 -1.79 1.92 -16.70
CA ARG A 279 -1.87 0.46 -16.55
C ARG A 279 -3.24 -0.04 -16.12
N ASN A 280 -3.95 0.73 -15.31
CA ASN A 280 -5.25 0.35 -14.79
C ASN A 280 -6.39 0.67 -15.78
N HIS A 281 -6.38 0.00 -16.94
CA HIS A 281 -7.35 0.24 -18.01
C HIS A 281 -8.80 -0.05 -17.60
N ASP A 282 -9.00 -1.04 -16.74
CA ASP A 282 -10.33 -1.50 -16.31
C ASP A 282 -10.83 -0.78 -15.06
N ALA A 283 -10.12 0.26 -14.61
CA ALA A 283 -10.45 1.03 -13.42
C ALA A 283 -10.70 0.16 -12.16
N ARG A 284 -9.93 -0.93 -12.01
CA ARG A 284 -10.03 -1.84 -10.86
C ARG A 284 -9.45 -1.18 -9.61
N TYR A 285 -10.06 -1.49 -8.46
CA TYR A 285 -9.62 -1.03 -7.15
C TYR A 285 -9.49 -2.23 -6.19
N PRO A 286 -8.42 -2.31 -5.39
CA PRO A 286 -8.20 -3.42 -4.47
C PRO A 286 -9.11 -3.33 -3.26
N SER A 287 -9.60 -4.46 -2.72
CA SER A 287 -10.42 -4.52 -1.50
C SER A 287 -9.67 -4.27 -0.19
N TYR A 288 -8.35 -4.04 -0.23
CA TYR A 288 -7.48 -3.99 0.95
C TYR A 288 -7.85 -2.92 1.97
N TYR A 289 -8.58 -1.88 1.57
CA TYR A 289 -9.13 -0.89 2.49
C TYR A 289 -10.15 -1.47 3.48
N SER A 290 -10.89 -2.50 3.07
CA SER A 290 -11.90 -3.16 3.91
C SER A 290 -11.31 -4.36 4.64
N SER A 291 -10.43 -5.11 3.98
CA SER A 291 -9.89 -6.37 4.51
C SER A 291 -8.63 -6.21 5.35
N SER A 292 -7.93 -5.08 5.23
CA SER A 292 -6.72 -4.75 6.02
C SER A 292 -6.81 -3.29 6.51
N PRO A 293 -7.79 -2.95 7.37
CA PRO A 293 -8.07 -1.57 7.76
C PRO A 293 -6.90 -0.88 8.47
N GLU A 294 -6.00 -1.62 9.13
CA GLU A 294 -4.79 -1.09 9.75
C GLU A 294 -3.80 -0.52 8.71
N LEU A 295 -3.85 -1.01 7.46
CA LEU A 295 -3.06 -0.46 6.35
C LEU A 295 -3.70 0.75 5.69
N TRP A 296 -4.97 1.05 5.96
CA TRP A 296 -5.68 2.16 5.29
C TRP A 296 -4.88 3.47 5.30
N PRO A 297 -4.35 3.96 6.44
CA PRO A 297 -3.60 5.21 6.48
C PRO A 297 -2.37 5.20 5.57
N LEU A 298 -1.70 4.06 5.41
CA LEU A 298 -0.55 3.90 4.51
C LEU A 298 -0.97 3.75 3.04
N LEU A 299 -2.07 3.04 2.77
CA LEU A 299 -2.59 2.82 1.41
C LEU A 299 -3.01 4.14 0.74
N VAL A 300 -3.54 5.09 1.52
CA VAL A 300 -3.95 6.43 1.03
C VAL A 300 -2.89 7.51 1.27
N TRP A 301 -1.69 7.14 1.77
CA TRP A 301 -0.64 8.09 2.07
C TRP A 301 -0.05 8.70 0.80
N CYS A 302 -0.21 10.02 0.65
CA CYS A 302 0.39 10.80 -0.41
C CYS A 302 0.79 12.20 0.12
N PRO A 303 2.00 12.33 0.70
CA PRO A 303 2.44 13.58 1.31
C PRO A 303 2.83 14.63 0.26
N SER A 304 2.62 15.92 0.56
CA SER A 304 3.04 17.02 -0.34
C SER A 304 4.55 17.08 -0.57
N ASP A 305 5.35 16.65 0.40
CA ASP A 305 6.75 16.30 0.20
C ASP A 305 6.82 14.80 -0.14
N PRO A 306 7.06 14.42 -1.40
CA PRO A 306 6.98 13.02 -1.84
C PRO A 306 8.05 12.10 -1.21
N THR A 307 9.05 12.67 -0.53
CA THR A 307 10.11 11.93 0.15
C THR A 307 9.86 11.75 1.65
N LYS A 308 8.80 12.37 2.17
CA LYS A 308 8.45 12.29 3.58
C LYS A 308 7.92 10.91 3.94
N LEU A 309 8.62 10.23 4.84
CA LEU A 309 8.20 8.93 5.37
C LEU A 309 6.86 9.01 6.12
N PHE A 310 6.06 7.98 5.96
CA PHE A 310 4.85 7.74 6.72
C PHE A 310 5.19 7.65 8.21
N SER A 311 4.46 8.40 9.04
CA SER A 311 4.71 8.52 10.49
C SER A 311 3.59 7.93 11.36
N GLY A 312 2.49 7.49 10.75
CA GLY A 312 1.39 6.87 11.49
C GLY A 312 1.74 5.47 12.00
N PRO A 313 0.84 4.80 12.73
CA PRO A 313 1.06 3.43 13.21
C PRO A 313 1.15 2.45 12.04
N LEU A 314 2.02 1.44 12.16
CA LEU A 314 2.07 0.30 11.24
C LEU A 314 1.97 -1.02 12.02
N PRO A 315 1.36 -2.07 11.46
CA PRO A 315 1.19 -3.33 12.18
C PRO A 315 2.48 -4.04 12.59
N TRP A 316 3.60 -3.70 11.97
CA TRP A 316 4.93 -4.28 12.20
C TRP A 316 5.90 -3.31 12.91
N SER A 317 5.43 -2.14 13.37
CA SER A 317 6.25 -1.11 14.03
C SER A 317 5.87 -0.90 15.48
#